data_AF-A0A973T9F0-F1
#
_entry.id   AF-A0A973T9F0-F1
#
_cell.length_a   1.000
_cell.length_b   1.000
_cell.length_c   1.000
_cell.angle_alpha   90.00
_cell.angle_beta   90.00
_cell.angle_gamma   90.00
#
_symmetry.space_group_name_H-M   'P 1'
#
loop_
_entity.id
_entity.type
_entity.pdbx_description
1 polymer ?
#
loop_
_entity_poly.entity_id
_entity_poly.type
_entity_poly.pdbx_seq_one_letter_code
_entity_poly.pdbx_strand_id
1 'polypeptide(L)'
;MAGMFELYIDAESAFRFRLTAPDGTVMAVSKPFSTKTEAVAGIAAVREYAGMGLITDQSATSTNAVPPTAVSDTGNHADDAPPMPKVDFHARARAVRRAVSGPRWAGAIHSLS
;
A
#
# COMPACT_ATOMS: atom_id res chain seq x y z
N MET A 1 13.74 -9.59 -21.18
CA MET A 1 13.34 -10.99 -21.48
C MET A 1 12.02 -11.27 -20.81
N ALA A 2 11.10 -12.01 -21.44
CA ALA A 2 9.77 -12.29 -20.89
C ALA A 2 9.81 -13.47 -19.90
N GLY A 3 8.88 -13.47 -18.93
CA GLY A 3 8.66 -14.63 -18.06
C GLY A 3 8.04 -15.81 -18.81
N MET A 4 8.06 -16.99 -18.19
CA MET A 4 7.60 -18.25 -18.79
C MET A 4 6.47 -18.90 -17.98
N PHE A 5 5.47 -19.43 -18.68
CA PHE A 5 4.46 -20.30 -18.07
C PHE A 5 4.90 -21.76 -18.21
N GLU A 6 5.01 -22.44 -17.08
CA GLU A 6 5.38 -23.86 -17.01
C GLU A 6 4.20 -24.66 -16.49
N LEU A 7 3.73 -25.64 -17.27
CA LEU A 7 2.64 -26.54 -16.91
C LEU A 7 3.22 -27.86 -16.39
N TYR A 8 2.78 -28.29 -15.21
CA TYR A 8 3.26 -29.49 -14.54
C TYR A 8 2.12 -30.20 -13.79
N ILE A 9 2.39 -31.43 -13.36
CA ILE A 9 1.49 -32.21 -12.50
C ILE A 9 2.11 -32.18 -11.10
N ASP A 10 1.31 -31.85 -10.08
CA ASP A 10 1.76 -31.83 -8.69
C ASP A 10 1.75 -33.23 -8.05
N ALA A 11 2.13 -33.31 -6.77
CA ALA A 11 2.14 -34.57 -6.02
C ALA A 11 0.73 -35.17 -5.81
N GLU A 12 -0.32 -34.35 -5.94
CA GLU A 12 -1.72 -34.75 -5.82
C GLU A 12 -2.32 -35.18 -7.17
N SER A 13 -1.48 -35.33 -8.21
CA SER A 13 -1.90 -35.64 -9.58
C SER A 13 -2.81 -34.59 -10.23
N ALA A 14 -2.78 -33.35 -9.74
CA ALA A 14 -3.50 -32.24 -10.33
C ALA A 14 -2.63 -31.45 -11.32
N PHE A 15 -3.23 -30.93 -12.38
CA PHE A 15 -2.54 -30.04 -13.32
C PHE A 15 -2.41 -28.64 -12.71
N ARG A 16 -1.19 -28.09 -12.71
CA ARG A 16 -0.93 -26.71 -12.30
C ARG A 16 -0.01 -26.03 -13.28
N PHE A 17 -0.06 -24.71 -13.33
CA PHE A 17 0.97 -23.93 -13.99
C PHE A 17 1.59 -22.94 -13.02
N ARG A 18 2.83 -22.56 -13.29
CA ARG A 18 3.50 -21.45 -12.62
C ARG A 18 4.04 -20.46 -13.64
N LEU A 19 4.13 -19.19 -13.23
CA LEU A 19 4.82 -18.15 -13.98
C LEU A 19 6.18 -17.90 -13.34
N THR A 20 7.24 -17.99 -14.12
CA THR A 20 8.62 -17.73 -13.69
C THR A 20 9.18 -16.49 -14.37
N ALA A 21 9.97 -15.72 -13.63
CA ALA A 21 10.81 -14.67 -14.17
C ALA A 21 12.02 -15.27 -14.94
N PRO A 22 12.74 -14.48 -15.76
CA PRO A 22 13.87 -14.98 -16.55
C PRO A 22 15.01 -15.59 -15.73
N ASP A 23 15.11 -15.24 -14.44
CA ASP A 23 16.06 -15.77 -13.46
C ASP A 23 15.59 -17.09 -12.82
N GLY A 24 14.40 -17.57 -13.18
CA GLY A 24 13.78 -18.77 -12.61
C GLY A 24 12.93 -18.52 -11.37
N THR A 25 12.83 -17.27 -10.88
CA THR A 25 12.06 -16.95 -9.69
C THR A 25 10.57 -17.14 -9.96
N VAL A 26 9.87 -17.90 -9.12
CA VAL A 26 8.43 -18.15 -9.23
C VAL A 26 7.66 -16.91 -8.80
N MET A 27 6.87 -16.34 -9.71
CA MET A 27 6.06 -15.13 -9.48
C MET A 27 4.61 -15.46 -9.11
N ALA A 28 4.05 -16.52 -9.69
CA ALA A 28 2.68 -16.95 -9.44
C ALA A 28 2.52 -18.45 -9.66
N VAL A 29 1.58 -19.07 -8.94
CA VAL A 29 1.20 -20.48 -9.09
C VAL A 29 -0.32 -20.57 -9.20
N SER A 30 -0.81 -21.38 -10.13
CA SER A 30 -2.23 -21.58 -10.33
C SER A 30 -2.85 -22.45 -9.24
N LYS A 31 -4.18 -22.38 -9.14
CA LYS A 31 -4.98 -23.45 -8.51
C LYS A 31 -4.76 -24.80 -9.22
N PRO A 32 -5.03 -25.94 -8.55
CA PRO A 32 -5.11 -27.23 -9.22
C PRO A 32 -6.25 -27.25 -10.25
N PHE A 33 -6.02 -27.92 -11.37
CA PHE A 33 -6.98 -28.22 -12.42
C PHE A 33 -7.10 -29.73 -12.62
N SER A 34 -8.29 -30.18 -13.01
CA SER A 34 -8.58 -31.60 -13.23
C SER A 34 -7.99 -32.11 -14.54
N THR A 35 -7.91 -31.23 -15.55
CA THR A 35 -7.40 -31.62 -16.89
C THR A 35 -6.34 -30.64 -17.41
N LYS A 36 -5.48 -31.16 -18.30
CA LYS A 36 -4.48 -30.34 -19.00
C LYS A 36 -5.12 -29.20 -19.80
N THR A 37 -6.25 -29.48 -20.46
CA THR A 37 -6.96 -28.50 -21.29
C THR A 37 -7.47 -27.32 -20.46
N GLU A 38 -8.03 -27.59 -19.27
CA GLU A 38 -8.45 -26.54 -18.34
C GLU A 38 -7.28 -25.68 -17.86
N ALA A 39 -6.14 -26.30 -17.56
CA ALA A 39 -4.95 -25.56 -17.15
C ALA A 39 -4.42 -24.66 -18.28
N VAL A 40 -4.44 -25.13 -19.54
CA VAL A 40 -4.07 -24.31 -20.71
C VAL A 40 -5.06 -23.16 -20.93
N ALA A 41 -6.36 -23.41 -20.78
CA ALA A 41 -7.37 -22.35 -20.81
C ALA A 41 -7.14 -21.32 -19.70
N GLY A 42 -6.72 -21.77 -18.51
CA GLY A 42 -6.31 -20.91 -17.41
C GLY A 42 -5.12 -20.01 -17.76
N ILE A 43 -4.10 -20.54 -18.45
CA ILE A 43 -2.96 -19.72 -18.92
C ILE A 43 -3.42 -18.65 -19.91
N ALA A 44 -4.31 -19.01 -20.85
CA ALA A 44 -4.85 -18.05 -21.82
C ALA A 44 -5.62 -16.92 -21.12
N ALA A 45 -6.49 -17.27 -20.18
CA ALA A 45 -7.24 -16.30 -19.37
C ALA A 45 -6.31 -15.40 -18.54
N VAL A 46 -5.27 -15.95 -17.91
CA VAL A 46 -4.30 -15.13 -17.17
C VAL A 46 -3.57 -14.16 -18.10
N ARG A 47 -3.17 -14.57 -19.31
CA ARG A 47 -2.52 -13.67 -20.27
C ARG A 47 -3.43 -12.52 -20.69
N GLU A 48 -4.71 -12.80 -20.91
CA GLU A 48 -5.71 -11.78 -21.25
C GLU A 48 -5.95 -10.82 -20.07
N TYR A 49 -6.25 -11.37 -18.89
CA TYR A 49 -6.61 -10.57 -17.72
C TYR A 49 -5.43 -9.81 -17.13
N ALA A 50 -4.24 -10.41 -17.05
CA ALA A 50 -3.06 -9.75 -16.49
C ALA A 50 -2.50 -8.67 -17.43
N GLY A 51 -2.74 -8.78 -18.73
CA GLY A 51 -2.34 -7.75 -19.69
C GLY A 51 -3.07 -6.42 -19.51
N MET A 52 -4.31 -6.46 -19.03
CA MET A 52 -5.21 -5.29 -18.90
C MET A 52 -5.72 -5.06 -17.47
N GLY A 53 -5.37 -5.93 -16.54
CA GLY A 53 -5.95 -5.99 -15.21
C GLY A 53 -5.60 -4.77 -14.37
N LEU A 54 -6.61 -4.23 -13.67
CA LEU A 54 -6.42 -3.16 -12.69
C LEU A 54 -5.89 -3.72 -11.38
N ILE A 55 -5.09 -2.92 -10.69
CA ILE A 55 -4.54 -3.25 -9.37
C ILE A 55 -5.51 -2.71 -8.30
N THR A 56 -5.92 -3.59 -7.39
CA THR A 56 -6.70 -3.23 -6.20
C THR A 56 -5.96 -3.76 -4.98
N ASP A 57 -5.70 -2.89 -4.00
CA ASP A 57 -5.10 -3.27 -2.72
C ASP A 57 -6.18 -3.86 -1.79
N GLN A 58 -5.95 -5.08 -1.31
CA GLN A 58 -6.82 -5.81 -0.37
C GLN A 58 -6.10 -6.13 0.95
N SER A 59 -4.99 -5.45 1.23
CA SER A 59 -4.30 -5.59 2.52
C SER A 59 -5.22 -5.10 3.64
N ALA A 60 -5.67 -6.03 4.49
CA ALA A 60 -6.39 -5.66 5.69
C ALA A 60 -5.41 -4.95 6.62
N THR A 61 -5.56 -3.63 6.79
CA THR A 61 -4.95 -2.94 7.93
C THR A 61 -5.77 -3.32 9.15
N SER A 62 -5.50 -4.49 9.74
CA SER A 62 -5.97 -4.78 11.08
C SER A 62 -5.25 -3.79 12.00
N THR A 63 -5.86 -2.64 12.22
CA THR A 63 -5.50 -1.71 13.29
C THR A 63 -5.79 -2.43 14.60
N ASN A 64 -4.87 -3.30 15.00
CA ASN A 64 -4.64 -3.60 16.41
C ASN A 64 -3.76 -2.46 16.95
N ALA A 65 -4.22 -1.22 16.77
CA ALA A 65 -3.66 -0.11 17.52
C ALA A 65 -4.20 -0.29 18.93
N VAL A 66 -3.28 -0.60 19.85
CA VAL A 66 -3.51 -0.44 21.27
C VAL A 66 -4.09 0.99 21.45
N PRO A 67 -5.31 1.15 21.99
CA PRO A 67 -5.78 2.48 22.33
C PRO A 67 -4.74 3.07 23.28
N PRO A 68 -4.34 4.35 23.14
CA PRO A 68 -3.47 4.97 24.14
C PRO A 68 -4.17 4.77 25.47
N THR A 69 -3.55 3.97 26.34
CA THR A 69 -3.98 3.75 27.71
C THR A 69 -4.30 5.12 28.29
N ALA A 70 -5.57 5.37 28.57
CA ALA A 70 -5.97 6.52 29.34
C ALA A 70 -5.15 6.45 30.62
N VAL A 71 -4.18 7.36 30.75
CA VAL A 71 -3.45 7.55 31.98
C VAL A 71 -4.50 8.09 32.94
N SER A 72 -5.08 7.20 33.75
CA SER A 72 -5.94 7.58 34.87
C SER A 72 -5.05 8.27 35.89
N ASP A 73 -4.87 9.58 35.69
CA ASP A 73 -4.22 10.46 36.65
C ASP A 73 -5.11 10.56 37.88
N THR A 74 -4.90 9.65 38.83
CA THR A 74 -5.51 9.73 40.16
C THR A 74 -4.68 10.70 41.00
N GLY A 75 -4.71 11.97 40.61
CA GLY A 75 -4.07 13.06 41.33
C GLY A 75 -4.98 13.60 42.42
N ASN A 76 -5.12 12.87 43.53
CA ASN A 76 -5.64 13.45 44.77
C ASN A 76 -4.44 14.07 45.52
N HIS A 77 -4.12 15.32 45.22
CA HIS A 77 -3.32 16.15 46.12
C HIS A 77 -3.95 17.54 46.22
N ALA A 78 -4.57 17.77 47.36
CA ALA A 78 -4.99 19.07 47.80
C ALA A 78 -3.76 19.91 48.17
N ASP A 79 -3.94 21.21 48.01
CA ASP A 79 -3.28 22.31 48.69
C ASP A 79 -1.96 22.88 48.14
N ASP A 80 -2.03 24.20 47.98
CA ASP A 80 -1.00 25.23 47.88
C ASP A 80 -0.37 25.53 46.51
N ALA A 81 -1.05 26.39 45.74
CA ALA A 81 -0.48 27.11 44.62
C ALA A 81 -0.06 28.54 45.05
N PRO A 82 1.18 29.01 44.78
CA PRO A 82 1.43 30.44 44.71
C PRO A 82 0.88 31.01 43.38
N PRO A 83 0.30 32.22 43.37
CA PRO A 83 -0.40 32.75 42.21
C PRO A 83 0.58 33.19 41.12
N MET A 84 0.41 32.62 39.91
CA MET A 84 1.12 33.05 38.71
C MET A 84 0.50 34.36 38.18
N PRO A 85 1.32 35.37 37.80
CA PRO A 85 0.82 36.63 37.28
C PRO A 85 0.21 36.43 35.88
N LYS A 86 -1.05 36.87 35.72
CA LYS A 86 -1.73 36.89 34.43
C LYS A 86 -1.06 37.92 33.52
N VAL A 87 -0.34 37.46 32.51
CA VAL A 87 0.15 38.31 31.42
C VAL A 87 -1.02 38.53 30.46
N ASP A 88 -1.46 39.78 30.32
CA ASP A 88 -2.54 40.17 29.43
C ASP A 88 -2.14 39.95 27.96
N PHE A 89 -2.80 39.00 27.30
CA PHE A 89 -2.64 38.67 25.87
C PHE A 89 -3.40 39.64 24.94
N HIS A 90 -3.40 40.93 25.25
CA HIS A 90 -4.05 41.96 24.42
C HIS A 90 -3.07 43.06 24.00
N ALA A 91 -1.93 42.67 23.43
CA ALA A 91 -1.08 43.61 22.72
C ALA A 91 -0.29 42.93 21.59
N ARG A 92 -0.46 43.48 20.39
CA ARG A 92 0.42 43.39 19.21
C ARG A 92 0.22 42.19 18.28
N ALA A 93 -0.89 42.28 17.54
CA ALA A 93 -0.85 41.99 16.12
C ALA A 93 0.24 42.85 15.43
N ARG A 94 1.31 42.22 14.92
CA ARG A 94 2.04 42.75 13.76
C ARG A 94 2.86 41.67 13.05
N ALA A 95 2.31 41.24 11.91
CA ALA A 95 2.95 40.94 10.63
C ALA A 95 4.32 40.26 10.63
N VAL A 96 4.35 39.04 10.06
CA VAL A 96 5.37 38.68 9.07
C VAL A 96 4.71 37.92 7.92
N ARG A 97 4.56 38.61 6.79
CA ARG A 97 4.35 37.97 5.49
C ARG A 97 5.72 37.56 4.98
N ARG A 98 5.90 36.29 4.60
CA ARG A 98 6.89 35.92 3.58
C ARG A 98 6.39 34.74 2.77
N ALA A 99 5.96 35.02 1.55
CA ALA A 99 5.85 34.05 0.49
C ALA A 99 7.26 33.66 0.00
N VAL A 100 7.46 32.40 -0.41
CA VAL A 100 8.15 32.02 -1.66
C VAL A 100 8.07 30.50 -1.89
N SER A 101 7.59 30.19 -3.10
CA SER A 101 7.77 29.00 -3.94
C SER A 101 7.42 27.59 -3.44
N GLY A 102 6.24 27.11 -3.83
CA GLY A 102 6.02 25.68 -4.10
C GLY A 102 6.51 25.28 -5.50
N PRO A 103 6.92 24.02 -5.75
CA PRO A 103 7.29 23.55 -7.08
C PRO A 103 6.08 23.44 -8.01
N ARG A 104 6.13 24.20 -9.11
CA ARG A 104 5.24 24.13 -10.27
C ARG A 104 5.58 22.92 -11.13
N TRP A 105 4.72 21.90 -11.15
CA TRP A 105 4.79 20.85 -12.15
C TRP A 105 3.99 21.30 -13.38
N ALA A 106 4.70 21.72 -14.43
CA ALA A 106 4.12 22.03 -15.72
C ALA A 106 5.01 21.48 -16.85
N GLY A 107 4.48 20.45 -17.52
CA GLY A 107 4.54 20.24 -18.97
C GLY A 107 5.85 19.79 -19.63
N ALA A 108 5.79 18.66 -20.34
CA ALA A 108 6.54 18.46 -21.58
C ALA A 108 5.84 17.43 -22.47
N ILE A 109 4.97 17.95 -23.33
CA ILE A 109 4.53 17.37 -24.59
C ILE A 109 5.67 17.50 -25.61
N HIS A 110 6.16 16.41 -26.20
CA HIS A 110 6.85 16.49 -27.49
C HIS A 110 6.42 15.32 -28.38
N SER A 111 5.85 15.70 -29.53
CA SER A 111 5.61 14.92 -30.75
C SER A 111 6.93 14.75 -31.53
N LEU A 112 6.89 13.89 -32.57
CA LEU A 112 7.88 13.52 -33.62
C LEU A 112 8.23 12.02 -33.48
N SER A 113 8.08 11.15 -34.48
CA SER A 113 8.05 11.32 -35.93
C SER A 113 7.33 10.17 -36.63
#